data_AF-A0A5S9XZY5-F1
#
_entry.id   AF-A0A5S9XZY5-F1
#
_cell.length_a   1.000
_cell.length_b   1.000
_cell.length_c   1.000
_cell.angle_alpha   90.00
_cell.angle_beta   90.00
_cell.angle_gamma   90.00
#
_symmetry.space_group_name_H-M   'P 1'
#
loop_
_entity.id
_entity.type
_entity.pdbx_description
1 polymer ?
#
loop_
_entity_poly.entity_id
_entity_poly.type
_entity_poly.pdbx_seq_one_letter_code
_entity_poly.pdbx_strand_id
1 'polypeptide(L)'
;MAFSYASFSTPFNGFAANPSPITSAFLGPSLRFSTRTSKTRNPSNGVSLKSSNSHRFLVKSKNFSVYARAAAEKSVHDFTVKDIDGNDVSLDKFKGKPLLIVNVASRCGLTSSNYSELSQLYEKYKNQGFEILAFPCNQFGGQEPGSNPEIKQFACTRFKAEFPIFDKVDVNGPSTAPIYKFLKSNAGGFLGDIIKWNFEKFLVDKKGKVVERYPPTTSPFQIEKDIQKLLAA
;
A
#
# COMPACT_ATOMS: atom_id res chain seq x y z
N MET A 1 23.65 5.09 -61.20
CA MET A 1 23.46 6.26 -60.32
C MET A 1 23.91 5.86 -58.92
N ALA A 2 24.98 6.48 -58.44
CA ALA A 2 25.55 6.22 -57.11
C ALA A 2 24.83 7.09 -56.08
N PHE A 3 24.45 6.50 -54.93
CA PHE A 3 24.00 7.25 -53.76
C PHE A 3 25.00 7.03 -52.63
N SER A 4 25.57 8.14 -52.19
CA SER A 4 26.60 8.29 -51.17
C SER A 4 25.99 8.16 -49.77
N TYR A 5 26.59 7.36 -48.89
CA TYR A 5 26.31 7.33 -47.47
C TYR A 5 27.29 8.27 -46.76
N ALA A 6 26.77 9.33 -46.12
CA ALA A 6 27.54 10.20 -45.24
C ALA A 6 27.27 9.82 -43.78
N SER A 7 28.31 9.31 -43.11
CA SER A 7 28.34 9.08 -41.66
C SER A 7 28.61 10.39 -40.92
N PHE A 8 27.73 10.79 -40.02
CA PHE A 8 27.99 11.89 -39.08
C PHE A 8 28.47 11.34 -37.74
N SER A 9 29.72 11.65 -37.41
CA SER A 9 30.34 11.48 -36.09
C SER A 9 30.28 12.79 -35.32
N THR A 10 29.75 12.76 -34.09
CA THR A 10 29.82 13.87 -33.14
C THR A 10 30.86 13.57 -32.06
N PRO A 11 31.80 14.47 -31.75
CA PRO A 11 32.70 14.28 -30.62
C PRO A 11 32.08 14.81 -29.31
N PHE A 12 32.22 13.98 -28.28
CA PHE A 12 32.02 14.30 -26.87
C PHE A 12 33.31 14.94 -26.32
N ASN A 13 33.20 16.07 -25.60
CA ASN A 13 34.12 16.62 -24.59
C ASN A 13 33.54 18.00 -24.17
N GLY A 14 33.48 18.44 -22.92
CA GLY A 14 34.07 17.95 -21.68
C GLY A 14 33.55 18.75 -20.47
N PHE A 15 34.13 18.40 -19.32
CA PHE A 15 33.85 18.82 -17.94
C PHE A 15 33.92 20.32 -17.66
N ALA A 16 33.07 20.79 -16.73
CA ALA A 16 33.45 21.80 -15.73
C ALA A 16 32.53 21.73 -14.50
N ALA A 17 33.13 21.39 -13.35
CA ALA A 17 32.54 21.51 -12.02
C ALA A 17 32.73 22.94 -11.50
N ASN A 18 31.74 23.47 -10.77
CA ASN A 18 31.88 24.70 -9.99
C ASN A 18 31.50 24.44 -8.52
N PRO A 19 32.38 24.74 -7.55
CA PRO A 19 32.08 24.63 -6.12
C PRO A 19 31.52 25.95 -5.55
N SER A 20 30.61 25.83 -4.58
CA SER A 20 30.12 26.94 -3.76
C SER A 20 31.06 27.21 -2.58
N PRO A 21 31.23 28.46 -2.13
CA PRO A 21 32.01 28.76 -0.93
C PRO A 21 31.17 28.63 0.35
N ILE A 22 31.78 28.05 1.38
CA ILE A 22 31.31 27.98 2.76
C ILE A 22 32.15 28.95 3.61
N THR A 23 31.50 29.79 4.42
CA THR A 23 31.97 30.41 5.69
C THR A 23 30.73 30.97 6.41
N SER A 24 30.59 31.16 7.72
CA SER A 24 31.18 30.67 8.98
C SER A 24 30.33 31.28 10.13
N ALA A 25 30.50 30.76 11.36
CA ALA A 25 30.09 31.29 12.69
C ALA A 25 28.76 30.75 13.26
N PHE A 26 28.76 29.79 14.18
CA PHE A 26 29.10 29.85 15.63
C PHE A 26 28.37 30.94 16.42
N LEU A 27 27.47 30.50 17.33
CA LEU A 27 27.28 31.01 18.70
C LEU A 27 26.33 30.07 19.46
N GLY A 28 26.82 29.44 20.54
CA GLY A 28 25.99 28.79 21.58
C GLY A 28 25.30 29.83 22.49
N PRO A 29 24.48 29.40 23.47
CA PRO A 29 25.07 28.84 24.68
C PRO A 29 24.28 27.72 25.41
N SER A 30 25.08 26.99 26.20
CA SER A 30 24.88 26.16 27.39
C SER A 30 23.52 26.03 28.11
N LEU A 31 23.17 24.75 28.31
CA LEU A 31 22.87 24.02 29.57
C LEU A 31 21.89 24.63 30.60
N ARG A 32 20.86 23.84 30.94
CA ARG A 32 20.52 23.41 32.32
C ARG A 32 19.57 22.21 32.29
N PHE A 33 20.08 21.02 32.63
CA PHE A 33 19.27 19.86 33.01
C PHE A 33 19.08 19.90 34.53
N SER A 34 17.83 19.96 34.99
CA SER A 34 17.49 19.80 36.41
C SER A 34 17.05 18.36 36.65
N THR A 35 17.87 17.60 37.35
CA THR A 35 17.51 16.31 37.93
C THR A 35 16.63 16.55 39.16
N ARG A 36 15.39 16.07 39.12
CA ARG A 36 14.53 15.99 40.32
C ARG A 36 14.40 14.54 40.74
N THR A 37 15.19 14.18 41.75
CA THR A 37 15.00 12.99 42.58
C THR A 37 13.85 13.25 43.56
N SER A 38 12.98 12.26 43.76
CA SER A 38 12.11 12.22 44.93
C SER A 38 11.91 10.76 45.35
N LYS A 39 12.15 10.54 46.63
CA LYS A 39 12.37 9.29 47.34
C LYS A 39 11.17 9.04 48.26
N THR A 40 10.88 7.76 48.53
CA THR A 40 10.08 7.23 49.68
C THR A 40 8.56 7.43 49.62
N ARG A 41 7.67 6.56 50.11
CA ARG A 41 7.72 5.57 51.20
C ARG A 41 6.79 4.37 50.93
N ASN A 42 7.18 3.21 51.43
CA ASN A 42 6.33 2.07 51.76
C ASN A 42 5.68 2.34 53.14
N PRO A 43 4.49 1.78 53.45
CA PRO A 43 4.50 0.82 54.54
C PRO A 43 3.60 -0.40 54.28
N SER A 44 4.20 -1.56 54.55
CA SER A 44 3.52 -2.78 54.96
C SER A 44 2.84 -2.60 56.31
N ASN A 45 1.61 -3.08 56.45
CA ASN A 45 1.12 -3.73 57.66
C ASN A 45 -0.05 -4.66 57.30
N GLY A 46 0.15 -5.95 57.53
CA GLY A 46 -0.87 -6.97 57.37
C GLY A 46 -1.78 -7.07 58.58
N VAL A 47 -3.02 -7.49 58.35
CA VAL A 47 -3.88 -8.12 59.35
C VAL A 47 -4.65 -9.25 58.64
N SER A 48 -4.47 -10.45 59.18
CA SER A 48 -5.20 -11.69 58.88
C SER A 48 -6.55 -11.69 59.61
N LEU A 49 -7.62 -12.23 59.00
CA LEU A 49 -8.69 -12.97 59.70
C LEU A 49 -9.73 -13.57 58.71
N LYS A 50 -9.82 -14.91 58.74
CA LYS A 50 -11.00 -15.83 58.74
C LYS A 50 -12.22 -15.44 57.87
N SER A 51 -12.57 -16.21 56.85
CA SER A 51 -13.39 -17.46 56.88
C SER A 51 -14.90 -17.21 56.63
N SER A 52 -15.42 -18.01 55.70
CA SER A 52 -16.83 -18.42 55.51
C SER A 52 -17.84 -17.37 55.01
N ASN A 53 -18.24 -17.48 53.74
CA ASN A 53 -19.55 -18.04 53.42
C ASN A 53 -19.73 -18.24 51.92
N SER A 54 -20.08 -19.47 51.59
CA SER A 54 -20.55 -19.97 50.32
C SER A 54 -21.81 -19.23 49.84
N HIS A 55 -21.72 -18.55 48.70
CA HIS A 55 -22.87 -18.37 47.82
C HIS A 55 -22.55 -18.94 46.45
N ARG A 56 -23.23 -20.06 46.19
CA ARG A 56 -23.29 -20.81 44.94
C ARG A 56 -23.90 -19.91 43.86
N PHE A 57 -23.07 -19.16 43.13
CA PHE A 57 -23.50 -18.50 41.91
C PHE A 57 -23.55 -19.53 40.78
N LEU A 58 -24.74 -20.05 40.51
CA LEU A 58 -25.09 -20.76 39.29
C LEU A 58 -24.98 -19.77 38.12
N VAL A 59 -23.79 -19.67 37.53
CA VAL A 59 -23.62 -19.00 36.23
C VAL A 59 -24.27 -19.91 35.19
N LYS A 60 -25.50 -19.59 34.81
CA LYS A 60 -26.13 -20.14 33.61
C LYS A 60 -25.23 -19.77 32.43
N SER A 61 -24.57 -20.79 31.86
CA SER A 61 -23.84 -20.71 30.60
C SER A 61 -24.80 -20.22 29.50
N LYS A 62 -24.78 -18.91 29.24
CA LYS A 62 -25.48 -18.32 28.11
C LYS A 62 -24.53 -18.38 26.92
N ASN A 63 -24.75 -19.37 26.06
CA ASN A 63 -24.63 -19.30 24.60
C ASN A 63 -23.65 -18.25 24.04
N PHE A 64 -22.36 -18.38 24.38
CA PHE A 64 -21.29 -17.59 23.75
C PHE A 64 -21.07 -17.96 22.27
N SER A 65 -21.75 -18.99 21.78
CA SER A 65 -21.56 -19.58 20.45
C SER A 65 -22.26 -18.85 19.31
N VAL A 66 -23.23 -17.96 19.56
CA VAL A 66 -24.07 -17.38 18.49
C VAL A 66 -23.65 -15.95 18.12
N TYR A 67 -23.08 -15.18 19.05
CA TYR A 67 -22.63 -13.81 18.77
C TYR A 67 -21.28 -13.71 18.03
N ALA A 68 -20.51 -14.81 17.97
CA ALA A 68 -19.25 -14.86 17.22
C ALA A 68 -19.45 -14.96 15.69
N ARG A 69 -20.70 -15.06 15.20
CA ARG A 69 -21.01 -15.24 13.77
C ARG A 69 -21.28 -13.95 12.98
N ALA A 70 -21.21 -12.76 13.58
CA ALA A 70 -21.65 -11.53 12.88
C ALA A 70 -20.83 -10.26 13.12
N ALA A 71 -19.58 -10.36 13.61
CA ALA A 71 -18.59 -9.39 13.16
C ALA A 71 -18.13 -9.88 11.80
N ALA A 72 -18.81 -9.48 10.73
CA ALA A 72 -18.30 -9.73 9.37
C ALA A 72 -16.88 -9.18 9.35
N GLU A 73 -15.88 -10.06 9.18
CA GLU A 73 -14.51 -9.60 8.97
C GLU A 73 -14.55 -8.67 7.76
N LYS A 74 -14.10 -7.41 7.95
CA LYS A 74 -14.10 -6.41 6.88
C LYS A 74 -13.38 -6.96 5.66
N SER A 75 -13.98 -6.78 4.50
CA SER A 75 -13.49 -7.27 3.22
C SER A 75 -13.22 -6.11 2.28
N VAL A 76 -12.31 -6.29 1.31
CA VAL A 76 -12.16 -5.34 0.18
C VAL A 76 -13.49 -5.12 -0.55
N HIS A 77 -14.37 -6.12 -0.55
CA HIS A 77 -15.66 -6.07 -1.23
C HIS A 77 -16.66 -5.09 -0.59
N ASP A 78 -16.41 -4.61 0.63
CA ASP A 78 -17.28 -3.67 1.33
C ASP A 78 -17.06 -2.21 0.91
N PHE A 79 -16.06 -1.94 0.06
CA PHE A 79 -15.71 -0.60 -0.39
C PHE A 79 -16.37 -0.23 -1.71
N THR A 80 -16.78 1.03 -1.82
CA THR A 80 -17.06 1.70 -3.09
C THR A 80 -15.97 2.73 -3.34
N VAL A 81 -15.44 2.75 -4.55
CA VAL A 81 -14.38 3.65 -5.01
C VAL A 81 -14.81 4.32 -6.30
N LYS A 82 -14.12 5.39 -6.71
CA LYS A 82 -14.37 6.02 -8.01
C LYS A 82 -13.47 5.40 -9.07
N ASP A 83 -14.02 5.06 -10.23
CA ASP A 83 -13.20 4.74 -11.40
C ASP A 83 -12.47 5.99 -11.92
N ILE A 84 -11.57 5.80 -12.89
CA ILE A 84 -10.81 6.90 -13.48
C ILE A 84 -11.70 7.97 -14.15
N ASP A 85 -12.94 7.62 -14.53
CA ASP A 85 -13.90 8.54 -15.14
C ASP A 85 -14.81 9.22 -14.10
N GLY A 86 -14.64 8.91 -12.80
CA GLY A 86 -15.35 9.51 -11.67
C GLY A 86 -16.62 8.78 -11.22
N ASN A 87 -16.97 7.65 -11.84
CA ASN A 87 -18.16 6.88 -11.50
C ASN A 87 -17.92 6.01 -10.27
N ASP A 88 -18.94 5.83 -9.45
CA ASP A 88 -18.84 4.94 -8.29
C ASP A 88 -18.85 3.46 -8.74
N VAL A 89 -17.87 2.71 -8.24
CA VAL A 89 -17.69 1.27 -8.47
C VAL A 89 -17.66 0.57 -7.13
N SER A 90 -18.69 -0.24 -6.88
CA SER A 90 -18.69 -1.18 -5.76
C SER A 90 -17.70 -2.30 -6.04
N LEU A 91 -16.75 -2.52 -5.12
CA LEU A 91 -15.77 -3.60 -5.25
C LEU A 91 -16.37 -4.98 -4.99
N ASP A 92 -17.62 -5.04 -4.52
CA ASP A 92 -18.41 -6.27 -4.43
C ASP A 92 -18.45 -7.05 -5.76
N LYS A 93 -18.42 -6.35 -6.89
CA LYS A 93 -18.39 -6.95 -8.24
C LYS A 93 -17.17 -7.86 -8.49
N PHE A 94 -16.14 -7.75 -7.66
CA PHE A 94 -14.92 -8.55 -7.76
C PHE A 94 -14.92 -9.75 -6.79
N LYS A 95 -16.03 -10.01 -6.08
CA LYS A 95 -16.19 -11.21 -5.25
C LYS A 95 -15.88 -12.48 -6.03
N GLY A 96 -15.16 -13.39 -5.38
CA GLY A 96 -14.75 -14.67 -5.98
C GLY A 96 -13.50 -14.58 -6.85
N LYS A 97 -12.91 -13.39 -7.04
CA LYS A 97 -11.69 -13.19 -7.82
C LYS A 97 -10.50 -12.89 -6.91
N PRO A 98 -9.31 -13.48 -7.12
CA PRO A 98 -8.09 -12.94 -6.55
C PRO A 98 -7.80 -11.56 -7.13
N LEU A 99 -7.41 -10.60 -6.29
CA LEU A 99 -7.12 -9.23 -6.70
C LEU A 99 -5.67 -8.88 -6.42
N LEU A 100 -5.04 -8.17 -7.35
CA LEU A 100 -3.79 -7.46 -7.09
C LEU A 100 -4.05 -5.96 -7.10
N ILE A 101 -3.98 -5.33 -5.93
CA ILE A 101 -4.23 -3.89 -5.75
C ILE A 101 -2.91 -3.15 -5.69
N VAL A 102 -2.73 -2.13 -6.54
CA VAL A 102 -1.42 -1.47 -6.74
C VAL A 102 -1.58 0.04 -6.78
N ASN A 103 -0.76 0.78 -6.02
CA ASN A 103 -0.65 2.23 -6.23
C ASN A 103 0.31 2.53 -7.38
N VAL A 104 -0.10 3.33 -8.35
CA VAL A 104 0.66 3.55 -9.59
C VAL A 104 1.04 5.02 -9.78
N ALA A 105 2.04 5.25 -10.63
CA ALA A 105 2.52 6.57 -11.03
C ALA A 105 3.00 6.54 -12.49
N SER A 106 2.78 7.60 -13.27
CA SER A 106 3.22 7.68 -14.68
C SER A 106 4.67 8.12 -14.86
N ARG A 107 5.25 8.86 -13.91
CA ARG A 107 6.59 9.49 -14.00
C ARG A 107 7.58 8.94 -12.99
N CYS A 108 7.43 7.66 -12.63
CA CYS A 108 8.34 6.97 -11.72
C CYS A 108 9.38 6.14 -12.49
N GLY A 109 10.59 5.97 -11.94
CA GLY A 109 11.62 5.09 -12.53
C GLY A 109 11.19 3.62 -12.63
N LEU A 110 10.19 3.20 -11.85
CA LEU A 110 9.63 1.85 -11.84
C LEU A 110 8.46 1.67 -12.81
N THR A 111 8.00 2.74 -13.48
CA THR A 111 6.77 2.74 -14.29
C THR A 111 6.83 1.75 -15.43
N SER A 112 7.91 1.80 -16.22
CA SER A 112 8.01 1.01 -17.45
C SER A 112 7.97 -0.49 -17.18
N SER A 113 8.74 -0.98 -16.20
CA SER A 113 8.75 -2.40 -15.85
C SER A 113 7.42 -2.81 -15.21
N ASN A 114 6.95 -2.06 -14.21
CA ASN A 114 5.74 -2.46 -13.48
C ASN A 114 4.51 -2.50 -14.37
N TYR A 115 4.22 -1.46 -15.16
CA TYR A 115 3.07 -1.50 -16.06
C TYR A 115 3.18 -2.62 -17.10
N SER A 116 4.36 -2.81 -17.70
CA SER A 116 4.54 -3.85 -18.72
C SER A 116 4.34 -5.25 -18.15
N GLU A 117 4.83 -5.52 -16.94
CA GLU A 117 4.68 -6.81 -16.26
C GLU A 117 3.24 -7.02 -15.75
N LEU A 118 2.60 -5.98 -15.21
CA LEU A 118 1.19 -6.02 -14.81
C LEU A 118 0.28 -6.31 -16.00
N SER A 119 0.48 -5.63 -17.14
CA SER A 119 -0.31 -5.88 -18.36
C SER A 119 -0.14 -7.32 -18.85
N GLN A 120 1.09 -7.87 -18.82
CA GLN A 120 1.35 -9.26 -19.23
C GLN A 120 0.71 -10.29 -18.28
N LEU A 121 0.78 -10.07 -16.97
CA LEU A 121 0.08 -10.92 -16.00
C LEU A 121 -1.43 -10.85 -16.17
N TYR A 122 -1.96 -9.64 -16.35
CA TYR A 122 -3.39 -9.47 -16.54
C TYR A 122 -3.85 -10.18 -17.81
N GLU A 123 -3.16 -10.01 -18.94
CA GLU A 123 -3.48 -10.71 -20.18
C GLU A 123 -3.54 -12.22 -19.99
N LYS A 124 -2.59 -12.79 -19.25
CA LYS A 124 -2.49 -14.22 -19.00
C LYS A 124 -3.63 -14.77 -18.13
N TYR A 125 -4.09 -14.00 -17.13
CA TYR A 125 -4.98 -14.51 -16.08
C TYR A 125 -6.37 -13.85 -16.00
N LYS A 126 -6.65 -12.78 -16.74
CA LYS A 126 -7.96 -12.09 -16.72
C LYS A 126 -9.14 -13.03 -17.00
N ASN A 127 -8.95 -13.95 -17.95
CA ASN A 127 -9.96 -14.96 -18.33
C ASN A 127 -10.07 -16.14 -17.34
N GLN A 128 -9.20 -16.19 -16.33
CA GLN A 128 -9.20 -17.21 -15.28
C GLN A 128 -9.79 -16.68 -13.96
N GLY A 129 -10.32 -15.44 -13.96
CA GLY A 129 -10.92 -14.83 -12.78
C GLY A 129 -9.95 -14.04 -11.91
N PHE A 130 -8.79 -13.62 -12.44
CA PHE A 130 -7.89 -12.67 -11.78
C PHE A 130 -8.20 -11.23 -12.18
N GLU A 131 -7.99 -10.28 -11.27
CA GLU A 131 -8.19 -8.86 -11.53
C GLU A 131 -7.04 -8.01 -10.95
N ILE A 132 -6.67 -6.94 -11.66
CA ILE A 132 -5.74 -5.92 -11.14
C ILE A 132 -6.50 -4.63 -10.90
N LEU A 133 -6.36 -4.02 -9.72
CA LEU A 133 -6.97 -2.73 -9.40
C LEU A 133 -5.88 -1.67 -9.23
N ALA A 134 -5.75 -0.76 -10.19
CA ALA A 134 -4.70 0.25 -10.19
C ALA A 134 -5.22 1.60 -9.65
N PHE A 135 -4.55 2.13 -8.62
CA PHE A 135 -4.89 3.40 -7.97
C PHE A 135 -3.77 4.42 -8.18
N PRO A 136 -3.93 5.40 -9.09
CA PRO A 136 -2.95 6.46 -9.28
C PRO A 136 -2.74 7.25 -7.99
N CYS A 137 -1.50 7.63 -7.68
CA CYS A 137 -1.17 8.39 -6.48
C CYS A 137 -0.03 9.38 -6.71
N ASN A 138 -0.22 10.64 -6.31
CA ASN A 138 0.78 11.70 -6.52
C ASN A 138 1.65 12.00 -5.27
N GLN A 139 1.49 11.25 -4.18
CA GLN A 139 2.15 11.53 -2.90
C GLN A 139 3.66 11.24 -2.91
N PHE A 140 4.16 10.53 -3.93
CA PHE A 140 5.55 10.08 -4.00
C PHE A 140 6.31 10.83 -5.08
N GLY A 141 7.00 11.90 -4.67
CA GLY A 141 7.83 12.72 -5.56
C GLY A 141 7.06 13.45 -6.66
N GLY A 142 5.74 13.64 -6.52
CA GLY A 142 4.92 14.30 -7.54
C GLY A 142 4.90 13.54 -8.88
N GLN A 143 5.02 12.21 -8.85
CA GLN A 143 5.21 11.37 -10.03
C GLN A 143 3.90 10.98 -10.75
N GLU A 144 2.75 11.46 -10.28
CA GLU A 144 1.44 11.32 -10.94
C GLU A 144 0.69 12.66 -11.03
N PRO A 145 1.30 13.69 -11.68
CA PRO A 145 0.76 15.04 -11.67
C PRO A 145 -0.45 15.22 -12.60
N GLY A 146 -0.65 14.30 -13.55
CA GLY A 146 -1.72 14.38 -14.55
C GLY A 146 -3.12 14.29 -13.94
N SER A 147 -4.09 14.78 -14.69
CA SER A 147 -5.51 14.55 -14.49
C SER A 147 -5.88 13.10 -14.83
N ASN A 148 -7.06 12.65 -14.37
CA ASN A 148 -7.51 11.28 -14.63
C ASN A 148 -7.56 10.91 -16.13
N PRO A 149 -8.06 11.77 -17.05
CA PRO A 149 -8.00 11.48 -18.48
C PRO A 149 -6.58 11.29 -19.02
N GLU A 150 -5.62 12.12 -18.56
CA GLU A 150 -4.22 12.00 -18.97
C GLU A 150 -3.58 10.70 -18.44
N ILE A 151 -3.89 10.33 -17.20
CA ILE A 151 -3.42 9.08 -16.58
C ILE A 151 -3.98 7.87 -17.32
N LYS A 152 -5.28 7.87 -17.61
CA LYS A 152 -5.95 6.81 -18.41
C LYS A 152 -5.29 6.67 -19.77
N GLN A 153 -5.15 7.78 -20.48
CA GLN A 153 -4.52 7.81 -21.80
C GLN A 153 -3.10 7.26 -21.75
N PHE A 154 -2.30 7.69 -20.78
CA PHE A 154 -0.93 7.22 -20.60
C PHE A 154 -0.87 5.69 -20.41
N ALA A 155 -1.62 5.15 -19.45
CA ALA A 155 -1.58 3.73 -19.14
C ALA A 155 -2.10 2.86 -20.30
N CYS A 156 -3.23 3.23 -20.89
CA CYS A 156 -3.87 2.46 -21.96
C CYS A 156 -3.07 2.51 -23.28
N THR A 157 -2.51 3.67 -23.66
CA THR A 157 -1.79 3.76 -24.94
C THR A 157 -0.37 3.23 -24.84
N ARG A 158 0.37 3.59 -23.78
CA ARG A 158 1.78 3.25 -23.67
C ARG A 158 2.00 1.79 -23.26
N PHE A 159 1.13 1.28 -22.39
CA PHE A 159 1.31 -0.04 -21.76
C PHE A 159 0.17 -1.00 -22.05
N LYS A 160 -0.81 -0.61 -22.87
CA LYS A 160 -1.97 -1.45 -23.21
C LYS A 160 -2.66 -1.99 -21.96
N ALA A 161 -2.76 -1.15 -20.92
CA ALA A 161 -3.41 -1.52 -19.68
C ALA A 161 -4.91 -1.75 -19.94
N GLU A 162 -5.36 -2.99 -19.74
CA GLU A 162 -6.76 -3.41 -19.88
C GLU A 162 -7.45 -3.64 -18.53
N PHE A 163 -6.69 -3.57 -17.43
CA PHE A 163 -7.23 -3.69 -16.08
C PHE A 163 -7.85 -2.37 -15.59
N PRO A 164 -8.80 -2.42 -14.64
CA PRO A 164 -9.40 -1.24 -14.03
C PRO A 164 -8.38 -0.25 -13.44
N ILE A 165 -8.49 1.01 -13.87
CA ILE A 165 -7.80 2.15 -13.29
C ILE A 165 -8.85 2.99 -12.56
N PHE A 166 -8.54 3.35 -11.32
CA PHE A 166 -9.42 4.12 -10.44
C PHE A 166 -9.02 5.59 -10.37
N ASP A 167 -9.84 6.39 -9.70
CA ASP A 167 -9.55 7.79 -9.40
C ASP A 167 -8.23 7.93 -8.65
N LYS A 168 -7.58 9.07 -8.83
CA LYS A 168 -6.33 9.38 -8.13
C LYS A 168 -6.62 9.56 -6.64
N VAL A 169 -5.91 8.82 -5.81
CA VAL A 169 -6.14 8.78 -4.36
C VAL A 169 -4.88 9.07 -3.54
N ASP A 170 -5.10 9.55 -2.33
CA ASP A 170 -4.09 9.55 -1.28
C ASP A 170 -4.04 8.17 -0.61
N VAL A 171 -2.84 7.63 -0.44
CA VAL A 171 -2.60 6.31 0.19
C VAL A 171 -1.98 6.43 1.59
N ASN A 172 -1.53 7.63 1.95
CA ASN A 172 -0.98 8.00 3.25
C ASN A 172 -1.59 9.31 3.79
N GLY A 173 -1.42 9.53 5.10
CA GLY A 173 -1.89 10.74 5.78
C GLY A 173 -3.38 10.76 6.12
N PRO A 174 -3.90 11.89 6.66
CA PRO A 174 -5.29 12.00 7.11
C PRO A 174 -6.32 11.71 6.01
N SER A 175 -6.00 12.12 4.78
CA SER A 175 -6.82 11.95 3.57
C SER A 175 -6.70 10.57 2.92
N THR A 176 -6.00 9.61 3.54
CA THR A 176 -5.84 8.25 2.99
C THR A 176 -7.22 7.68 2.63
N ALA A 177 -7.36 7.18 1.40
CA ALA A 177 -8.57 6.51 0.93
C ALA A 177 -8.95 5.35 1.86
N PRO A 178 -10.25 5.15 2.18
CA PRO A 178 -10.69 4.11 3.11
C PRO A 178 -10.17 2.71 2.77
N ILE A 179 -10.10 2.36 1.48
CA ILE A 179 -9.54 1.09 1.03
C ILE A 179 -8.05 0.96 1.40
N TYR A 180 -7.23 2.00 1.21
CA TYR A 180 -5.81 1.95 1.60
C TYR A 180 -5.61 1.93 3.11
N LYS A 181 -6.51 2.52 3.91
CA LYS A 181 -6.51 2.32 5.37
C LYS A 181 -6.71 0.84 5.70
N PHE A 182 -7.70 0.20 5.07
CA PHE A 182 -7.95 -1.23 5.24
C PHE A 182 -6.76 -2.09 4.81
N LEU A 183 -6.23 -1.88 3.61
CA LEU A 183 -5.13 -2.69 3.07
C LEU A 183 -3.91 -2.65 3.98
N LYS A 184 -3.52 -1.46 4.44
CA LYS A 184 -2.36 -1.28 5.32
C LYS A 184 -2.54 -1.95 6.67
N SER A 185 -3.71 -1.82 7.29
CA SER A 185 -4.01 -2.44 8.59
C SER A 185 -4.16 -3.97 8.54
N ASN A 186 -4.46 -4.55 7.37
CA ASN A 186 -4.69 -5.99 7.20
C ASN A 186 -3.53 -6.73 6.53
N ALA A 187 -2.48 -6.02 6.11
CA ALA A 187 -1.31 -6.60 5.45
C ALA A 187 -0.29 -7.26 6.39
N GLY A 188 -0.59 -7.36 7.70
CA GLY A 188 0.16 -8.12 8.71
C GLY A 188 1.67 -8.24 8.49
N GLY A 189 2.46 -7.28 8.97
CA GLY A 189 3.92 -7.36 8.83
C GLY A 189 4.69 -6.29 9.60
N PHE A 190 6.01 -6.47 9.71
CA PHE A 190 6.95 -5.51 10.31
C PHE A 190 7.13 -4.23 9.46
N LEU A 191 6.67 -4.27 8.20
CA LEU A 191 6.58 -3.12 7.31
C LEU A 191 5.39 -2.27 7.77
N GLY A 192 5.66 -1.27 8.61
CA GLY A 192 4.63 -0.43 9.23
C GLY A 192 3.56 0.13 8.27
N ASP A 193 2.56 0.78 8.87
CA ASP A 193 1.29 1.15 8.25
C ASP A 193 1.36 2.22 7.13
N ILE A 194 2.55 2.58 6.67
CA ILE A 194 2.80 3.61 5.66
C ILE A 194 3.23 2.96 4.34
N ILE A 195 2.60 3.38 3.23
CA ILE A 195 3.05 3.02 1.88
C ILE A 195 4.36 3.75 1.61
N LYS A 196 5.41 3.02 1.21
CA LYS A 196 6.76 3.58 1.13
C LYS A 196 7.04 4.31 -0.17
N TRP A 197 6.44 3.85 -1.28
CA TRP A 197 6.66 4.43 -2.61
C TRP A 197 5.56 4.01 -3.60
N ASN A 198 5.70 4.47 -4.85
CA ASN A 198 4.92 3.97 -5.98
C ASN A 198 5.14 2.47 -6.20
N PHE A 199 4.11 1.79 -6.71
CA PHE A 199 4.08 0.35 -7.02
C PHE A 199 4.21 -0.58 -5.82
N GLU A 200 3.68 -0.20 -4.67
CA GLU A 200 3.43 -1.16 -3.61
C GLU A 200 2.19 -1.99 -3.97
N LYS A 201 2.24 -3.31 -3.73
CA LYS A 201 1.17 -4.23 -4.15
C LYS A 201 0.57 -4.96 -2.95
N PHE A 202 -0.75 -5.16 -2.99
CA PHE A 202 -1.48 -5.99 -2.05
C PHE A 202 -2.15 -7.12 -2.82
N LEU A 203 -1.84 -8.36 -2.47
CA LEU A 203 -2.55 -9.52 -2.99
C LEU A 203 -3.70 -9.84 -2.06
N VAL A 204 -4.88 -10.04 -2.65
CA VAL A 204 -6.15 -10.23 -1.96
C VAL A 204 -6.79 -11.53 -2.47
N ASP A 205 -7.30 -12.35 -1.55
CA ASP A 205 -7.95 -13.61 -1.90
C ASP A 205 -9.38 -13.42 -2.46
N LYS A 206 -9.99 -14.52 -2.91
CA LYS A 206 -11.36 -14.57 -3.44
C LYS A 206 -12.43 -14.10 -2.44
N LYS A 207 -12.12 -14.07 -1.14
CA LYS A 207 -13.00 -13.61 -0.04
C LYS A 207 -12.78 -12.13 0.29
N GLY A 208 -11.81 -11.48 -0.36
CA GLY A 208 -11.48 -10.07 -0.18
C GLY A 208 -10.60 -9.81 1.04
N LYS A 209 -9.85 -10.81 1.51
CA LYS A 209 -8.86 -10.66 2.59
C LYS A 209 -7.47 -10.43 2.01
N VAL A 210 -6.70 -9.53 2.62
CA VAL A 210 -5.30 -9.31 2.25
C VAL A 210 -4.48 -10.53 2.66
N VAL A 211 -3.77 -11.13 1.71
CA VAL A 211 -2.92 -12.31 1.97
C VAL A 211 -1.43 -11.97 1.98
N GLU A 212 -1.01 -10.95 1.23
CA GLU A 212 0.39 -10.56 1.14
C GLU A 212 0.53 -9.09 0.69
N ARG A 213 1.62 -8.44 1.11
CA ARG A 213 2.01 -7.08 0.73
C ARG A 213 3.43 -7.07 0.19
N TYR A 214 3.59 -6.65 -1.05
CA TYR A 214 4.88 -6.63 -1.74
C TYR A 214 5.43 -5.20 -1.86
N PRO A 215 6.69 -4.97 -1.49
CA PRO A 215 7.30 -3.66 -1.63
C PRO A 215 7.44 -3.23 -3.10
N PRO A 216 7.63 -1.91 -3.35
CA PRO A 216 7.88 -1.34 -4.67
C PRO A 216 8.88 -2.09 -5.55
N THR A 217 9.93 -2.64 -4.95
CA THR A 217 11.03 -3.33 -5.62
C THR A 217 10.69 -4.76 -6.05
N THR A 218 9.60 -5.34 -5.57
CA THR A 218 9.14 -6.66 -6.03
C THR A 218 8.54 -6.51 -7.42
N SER A 219 9.14 -7.22 -8.38
CA SER A 219 8.63 -7.31 -9.75
C SER A 219 7.26 -8.01 -9.74
N PRO A 220 6.24 -7.51 -10.47
CA PRO A 220 4.97 -8.19 -10.61
C PRO A 220 5.11 -9.68 -11.00
N PHE A 221 6.04 -10.05 -11.88
CA PHE A 221 6.25 -11.46 -12.25
C PHE A 221 6.67 -12.35 -11.08
N GLN A 222 7.33 -11.82 -10.06
CA GLN A 222 7.66 -12.59 -8.86
C GLN A 222 6.41 -12.97 -8.05
N ILE A 223 5.30 -12.26 -8.23
CA ILE A 223 4.01 -12.48 -7.55
C ILE A 223 3.17 -13.55 -8.27
N GLU A 224 3.52 -13.91 -9.51
CA GLU A 224 2.73 -14.82 -10.35
C GLU A 224 2.41 -16.16 -9.68
N LYS A 225 3.38 -16.74 -8.97
CA LYS A 225 3.19 -18.00 -8.25
C LYS A 225 2.12 -17.90 -7.17
N ASP A 226 2.01 -16.75 -6.50
CA ASP A 226 1.01 -16.54 -5.45
C ASP A 226 -0.37 -16.28 -6.05
N ILE A 227 -0.44 -15.59 -7.20
CA ILE A 227 -1.67 -15.46 -8.00
C ILE A 227 -2.18 -16.85 -8.41
N GLN A 228 -1.31 -17.72 -8.93
CA GLN A 228 -1.68 -19.08 -9.33
C GLN A 228 -2.23 -19.91 -8.17
N LYS A 229 -1.64 -19.80 -6.97
CA LYS A 229 -2.15 -20.47 -5.77
C LYS A 229 -3.58 -20.03 -5.45
N LEU A 230 -3.86 -18.73 -5.49
CA LEU A 230 -5.21 -18.21 -5.21
C LEU A 230 -6.22 -18.58 -6.29
N LEU A 231 -5.79 -18.66 -7.56
CA LEU A 231 -6.65 -19.11 -8.65
C LEU A 231 -7.07 -20.58 -8.47
N ALA A 232 -6.14 -21.44 -8.04
CA ALA A 232 -6.36 -22.87 -7.83
C ALA A 232 -7.14 -23.23 -6.54
N ALA A 233 -7.31 -22.28 -5.62
CA ALA A 233 -7.94 -22.48 -4.31
C ALA A 233 -9.48 -22.42 -4.34
#